data_AF-A0A1A9X1I5-F1
#
_entry.id   AF-A0A1A9X1I5-F1
#
_cell.length_a   1.000
_cell.length_b   1.000
_cell.length_c   1.000
_cell.angle_alpha   90.00
_cell.angle_beta   90.00
_cell.angle_gamma   90.00
#
_symmetry.space_group_name_H-M   'P 1'
#
loop_
_entity.id
_entity.type
_entity.pdbx_description
1 polymer ?
#
loop_
_entity_poly.entity_id
_entity_poly.type
_entity_poly.pdbx_seq_one_letter_code
_entity_poly.pdbx_strand_id
1 'polypeptide(L)'
;MLQLREGNSKPFAVKSTATSAQIMHTFTETGAGGLKALIDMLHGIYPDQPNPLQVTTLLKYWLGGHDPLDYISMYNNAGDPERDVPPHWHYVSFGLSDLHGDGRVHSLNPDNAENSGRSGMGFELTFRLQKTRDEQIEEQNHTEKVRRPPTWPANLLQSIARYCFQTGNGLCFGDNIPWRKSLDGRSNSRLQNILIAQDAQLGTLDGPFGMVDFCQIVGVTDEELEQASRWNGRGVLNYLRQDVQTGGEWLITNMQRSLSLFELFPERLTSLQDDLEKQGSDLAGVNAEFTFREITNSSQACKEIKKEIDSQSLNAQCMSDENNHSMQDSKTKQDETPFPASMSLSSNSLHKSCPLDYQPNTPESISLDGIEITLAPYAAKYLMLAIKDRIRHGRHFTFKAQHLALTFVAESVTGSSVRRSAPYSVIGYWTQVLIPDDLVPRMIKDFHDANLESGVENQQRLEFKWPDKCLSLIVDQPSFPAIPEPTVM
;
A
#
# COMPACT_ATOMS: atom_id res chain seq x y z
N MET A 1 -3.56 -3.68 -6.75
CA MET A 1 -2.35 -4.54 -6.67
C MET A 1 -1.19 -3.73 -7.24
N LEU A 2 -0.32 -3.19 -6.38
CA LEU A 2 0.75 -2.27 -6.76
C LEU A 2 1.88 -3.05 -7.45
N GLN A 3 2.10 -2.79 -8.74
CA GLN A 3 3.19 -3.40 -9.49
C GLN A 3 4.19 -2.29 -9.84
N LEU A 4 5.35 -2.29 -9.18
CA LEU A 4 6.49 -1.48 -9.60
C LEU A 4 6.95 -2.01 -10.97
N ARG A 5 6.58 -1.32 -12.05
CA ARG A 5 7.15 -1.59 -13.38
C ARG A 5 8.55 -0.99 -13.46
N GLU A 6 9.46 -1.76 -14.05
CA GLU A 6 10.88 -1.45 -14.15
C GLU A 6 11.15 -0.14 -14.89
N GLY A 7 11.88 0.76 -14.23
CA GLY A 7 12.91 1.52 -14.92
C GLY A 7 14.21 0.75 -14.80
N ASN A 8 14.92 0.55 -15.92
CA ASN A 8 16.28 -0.03 -15.96
C ASN A 8 17.25 0.86 -15.15
N SER A 9 17.28 0.69 -13.82
CA SER A 9 18.20 1.41 -12.95
C SER A 9 19.52 0.65 -12.90
N LYS A 10 20.57 1.22 -13.49
CA LYS A 10 21.95 0.78 -13.30
C LYS A 10 22.26 0.71 -11.79
N PRO A 11 23.08 -0.26 -11.33
CA PRO A 11 23.46 -0.34 -9.93
C PRO A 11 24.12 0.97 -9.48
N PHE A 12 23.62 1.53 -8.38
CA PHE A 12 24.21 2.68 -7.71
C PHE A 12 25.64 2.33 -7.31
N ALA A 13 26.61 2.96 -7.96
CA ALA A 13 27.98 2.88 -7.52
C ALA A 13 28.15 3.86 -6.36
N VAL A 14 28.38 3.34 -5.15
CA VAL A 14 28.83 4.16 -4.01
C VAL A 14 30.15 4.82 -4.42
N LYS A 15 30.09 6.09 -4.81
CA LYS A 15 31.24 6.82 -5.36
C LYS A 15 31.68 8.00 -4.49
N SER A 16 30.95 8.31 -3.42
CA SER A 16 31.29 9.37 -2.48
C SER A 16 30.84 9.00 -1.07
N THR A 17 31.77 9.04 -0.11
CA THR A 17 31.50 8.98 1.33
C THR A 17 31.85 10.34 1.89
N ALA A 18 30.88 11.08 2.40
CA ALA A 18 31.12 12.35 3.09
C ALA A 18 31.27 12.08 4.60
N THR A 19 32.17 12.80 5.27
CA THR A 19 32.26 12.75 6.74
C THR A 19 31.22 13.70 7.35
N SER A 20 30.67 13.41 8.53
CA SER A 20 29.74 14.35 9.19
C SER A 20 30.36 15.72 9.45
N ALA A 21 31.69 15.82 9.51
CA ALA A 21 32.43 17.09 9.53
C ALA A 21 32.26 17.96 8.25
N GLN A 22 32.26 17.34 7.06
CA GLN A 22 32.01 18.05 5.79
C GLN A 22 30.58 18.56 5.71
N ILE A 23 29.66 17.80 6.30
CA ILE A 23 28.25 18.18 6.37
C ILE A 23 28.07 19.26 7.43
N MET A 24 28.72 19.15 8.60
CA MET A 24 28.83 20.16 9.70
C MET A 24 29.18 21.55 9.16
N HIS A 25 30.09 21.61 8.19
CA HIS A 25 30.46 22.84 7.51
C HIS A 25 29.39 23.36 6.51
N THR A 26 28.54 22.47 5.99
CA THR A 26 27.38 22.83 5.15
C THR A 26 26.20 23.36 5.99
N PHE A 27 26.10 23.02 7.29
CA PHE A 27 25.01 23.48 8.19
C PHE A 27 25.02 24.99 8.42
N THR A 28 26.21 25.61 8.49
CA THR A 28 26.33 27.03 8.83
C THR A 28 26.00 27.96 7.66
N GLU A 29 26.02 27.45 6.41
CA GLU A 29 25.77 28.27 5.22
C GLU A 29 24.37 28.07 4.59
N THR A 30 23.66 26.96 4.87
CA THR A 30 22.49 26.56 4.04
C THR A 30 21.12 26.53 4.73
N GLY A 31 21.00 26.83 6.03
CA GLY A 31 19.68 26.99 6.67
C GLY A 31 18.83 25.72 6.80
N ALA A 32 19.41 24.52 6.70
CA ALA A 32 18.71 23.24 6.72
C ALA A 32 18.23 22.82 8.14
N GLY A 33 17.20 23.49 8.66
CA GLY A 33 16.67 23.26 10.00
C GLY A 33 16.13 21.85 10.24
N GLY A 34 15.48 21.25 9.24
CA GLY A 34 14.92 19.89 9.31
C GLY A 34 16.02 18.84 9.42
N LEU A 35 17.05 18.95 8.58
CA LEU A 35 18.23 18.06 8.64
C LEU A 35 18.91 18.11 10.01
N LYS A 36 19.07 19.32 10.58
CA LYS A 36 19.66 19.48 11.92
C LYS A 36 18.84 18.76 12.99
N ALA A 37 17.52 18.93 12.99
CA ALA A 37 16.64 18.30 13.97
C ALA A 37 16.74 16.75 13.92
N LEU A 38 16.77 16.17 12.71
CA LEU A 38 16.94 14.73 12.52
C LEU A 38 18.30 14.23 13.02
N ILE A 39 19.37 14.97 12.73
CA ILE A 39 20.73 14.61 13.17
C ILE A 39 20.88 14.74 14.69
N ASP A 40 20.31 15.79 15.30
CA ASP A 40 20.32 15.98 16.76
C ASP A 40 19.59 14.82 17.48
N MET A 41 18.46 14.36 16.94
CA MET A 41 17.75 13.18 17.44
C MET A 41 18.64 11.93 17.36
N LEU A 42 19.31 11.71 16.23
CA LEU A 42 20.19 10.55 16.06
C LEU A 42 21.42 10.58 16.97
N HIS A 43 21.98 11.76 17.26
CA HIS A 43 23.04 11.91 18.26
C HIS A 43 22.58 11.51 19.66
N GLY A 44 21.29 11.68 19.99
CA GLY A 44 20.72 11.18 21.24
C GLY A 44 20.71 9.66 21.34
N ILE A 45 20.53 8.96 20.21
CA ILE A 45 20.50 7.48 20.16
C ILE A 45 21.90 6.89 20.02
N TYR A 46 22.77 7.53 19.24
CA TYR A 46 24.13 7.08 18.94
C TYR A 46 25.19 8.12 19.34
N PRO A 47 25.32 8.46 20.65
CA PRO A 47 26.24 9.50 21.11
C PRO A 47 27.72 9.12 20.89
N ASP A 48 28.02 7.83 20.80
CA ASP A 48 29.34 7.26 20.55
C ASP A 48 29.75 7.28 19.07
N GLN A 49 28.79 7.55 18.16
CA GLN A 49 29.00 7.56 16.71
C GLN A 49 28.62 8.90 16.08
N PRO A 50 29.31 10.02 16.41
CA PRO A 50 28.99 11.36 15.89
C PRO A 50 29.26 11.50 14.38
N ASN A 51 30.02 10.57 13.79
CA ASN A 51 30.35 10.55 12.36
C ASN A 51 30.06 9.17 11.76
N PRO A 52 28.79 8.75 11.63
CA PRO A 52 28.45 7.47 11.01
C PRO A 52 28.89 7.47 9.53
N LEU A 53 29.01 6.28 8.95
CA LEU A 53 29.15 6.19 7.49
C LEU A 53 27.88 6.74 6.86
N GLN A 54 28.02 7.69 5.93
CA GLN A 54 26.89 8.27 5.23
C GLN A 54 27.08 8.21 3.72
N VAL A 55 26.02 7.81 3.03
CA VAL A 55 25.92 7.87 1.58
C VAL A 55 25.15 9.13 1.20
N THR A 56 25.65 9.87 0.20
CA THR A 56 24.99 11.05 -0.38
C THR A 56 24.85 10.88 -1.88
N THR A 57 23.83 11.50 -2.46
CA THR A 57 23.68 11.63 -3.91
C THR A 57 24.74 12.58 -4.47
N LEU A 58 25.26 12.26 -5.65
CA LEU A 58 26.22 13.11 -6.36
C LEU A 58 25.53 14.32 -7.01
N LEU A 59 24.38 14.06 -7.62
CA LEU A 59 23.48 15.06 -8.18
C LEU A 59 22.22 15.09 -7.33
N LYS A 60 21.99 16.21 -6.66
CA LYS A 60 20.84 16.41 -5.76
C LYS A 60 19.54 16.38 -6.54
N TYR A 61 18.46 15.94 -5.87
CA TYR A 61 17.16 15.76 -6.50
C TYR A 61 16.62 17.07 -7.10
N TRP A 62 16.71 18.17 -6.35
CA TRP A 62 16.31 19.51 -6.82
C TRP A 62 17.16 20.07 -7.96
N LEU A 63 18.29 19.42 -8.31
CA LEU A 63 19.12 19.74 -9.47
C LEU A 63 18.88 18.78 -10.66
N GLY A 64 17.79 18.02 -10.64
CA GLY A 64 17.43 17.04 -11.68
C GLY A 64 18.02 15.65 -11.47
N GLY A 65 18.52 15.34 -10.27
CA GLY A 65 18.91 13.99 -9.89
C GLY A 65 17.71 13.03 -9.81
N HIS A 66 17.95 11.73 -10.01
CA HIS A 66 16.90 10.70 -9.94
C HIS A 66 16.68 10.12 -8.55
N ASP A 67 17.60 10.39 -7.62
CA ASP A 67 17.63 9.81 -6.28
C ASP A 67 17.10 10.86 -5.27
N PRO A 68 15.91 10.65 -4.67
CA PRO A 68 15.29 11.65 -3.80
C PRO A 68 15.92 11.77 -2.41
N LEU A 69 16.56 10.69 -1.91
CA LEU A 69 17.19 10.73 -0.59
C LEU A 69 18.54 11.42 -0.71
N ASP A 70 18.65 12.53 -0.02
CA ASP A 70 19.82 13.39 0.00
C ASP A 70 20.98 12.74 0.75
N TYR A 71 20.66 12.09 1.87
CA TYR A 71 21.59 11.39 2.73
C TYR A 71 21.00 10.08 3.23
N ILE A 72 21.87 9.10 3.52
CA ILE A 72 21.53 7.85 4.21
C ILE A 72 22.63 7.57 5.22
N SER A 73 22.34 7.74 6.51
CA SER A 73 23.25 7.44 7.61
C SER A 73 23.19 5.97 7.99
N MET A 74 24.34 5.38 8.30
CA MET A 74 24.49 3.97 8.60
C MET A 74 25.20 3.82 9.95
N TYR A 75 24.45 3.42 10.97
CA TYR A 75 24.91 3.25 12.34
C TYR A 75 25.19 1.79 12.66
N ASN A 76 26.20 1.57 13.49
CA ASN A 76 26.44 0.30 14.16
C ASN A 76 25.56 0.22 15.41
N ASN A 77 24.67 -0.77 15.50
CA ASN A 77 23.91 -1.01 16.71
C ASN A 77 24.37 -2.34 17.34
N ALA A 78 24.87 -2.27 18.57
CA ALA A 78 25.37 -3.44 19.30
C ALA A 78 24.26 -4.44 19.66
N GLY A 79 22.98 -4.05 19.52
CA GLY A 79 21.85 -4.81 20.04
C GLY A 79 21.66 -4.59 21.54
N ASP A 80 20.78 -5.39 22.11
CA ASP A 80 20.46 -5.43 23.53
C ASP A 80 20.24 -6.88 23.94
N PRO A 81 21.26 -7.56 24.50
CA PRO A 81 21.14 -8.96 24.90
C PRO A 81 20.09 -9.22 25.97
N GLU A 82 19.73 -8.24 26.80
CA GLU A 82 18.71 -8.41 27.84
C GLU A 82 17.29 -8.48 27.25
N ARG A 83 17.11 -7.92 26.05
CA ARG A 83 15.85 -7.90 25.29
C ARG A 83 15.87 -8.81 24.07
N ASP A 84 16.87 -9.69 23.97
CA ASP A 84 17.11 -10.56 22.81
C ASP A 84 17.18 -9.79 21.48
N VAL A 85 17.69 -8.56 21.50
CA VAL A 85 17.88 -7.73 20.31
C VAL A 85 19.26 -8.03 19.72
N PRO A 86 19.38 -8.67 18.54
CA PRO A 86 20.67 -9.00 17.97
C PRO A 86 21.46 -7.77 17.48
N PRO A 87 22.80 -7.87 17.40
CA PRO A 87 23.64 -6.85 16.76
C PRO A 87 23.23 -6.64 15.29
N HIS A 88 23.08 -5.38 14.89
CA HIS A 88 22.56 -5.03 13.57
C HIS A 88 23.11 -3.69 13.06
N TRP A 89 22.94 -3.45 11.77
CA TRP A 89 23.15 -2.16 11.13
C TRP A 89 21.83 -1.39 11.09
N HIS A 90 21.85 -0.11 11.44
CA HIS A 90 20.68 0.75 11.42
C HIS A 90 20.87 1.87 10.38
N TYR A 91 20.00 1.89 9.38
CA TYR A 91 20.02 2.84 8.28
C TYR A 91 18.91 3.86 8.48
N VAL A 92 19.21 5.15 8.26
CA VAL A 92 18.24 6.25 8.39
C VAL A 92 18.37 7.16 7.18
N SER A 93 17.26 7.39 6.48
CA SER A 93 17.22 8.28 5.31
C SER A 93 16.98 9.74 5.68
N PHE A 94 17.32 10.62 4.75
CA PHE A 94 17.02 12.06 4.80
C PHE A 94 16.63 12.52 3.39
N GLY A 95 15.42 13.03 3.21
CA GLY A 95 14.96 13.65 1.96
C GLY A 95 13.47 13.50 1.68
N LEU A 96 12.81 12.54 2.34
CA LEU A 96 11.35 12.39 2.25
C LEU A 96 10.62 13.44 3.10
N SER A 97 11.22 13.80 4.23
CA SER A 97 10.84 14.99 5.01
C SER A 97 11.42 16.26 4.41
N ASP A 98 10.86 17.42 4.78
CA ASP A 98 11.43 18.70 4.38
C ASP A 98 12.69 18.99 5.19
N LEU A 99 13.85 18.85 4.54
CA LEU A 99 15.14 19.12 5.15
C LEU A 99 15.48 20.61 5.24
N HIS A 100 14.93 21.41 4.32
CA HIS A 100 15.42 22.76 4.01
C HIS A 100 14.43 23.88 4.33
N GLY A 101 13.12 23.66 4.17
CA GLY A 101 12.09 24.65 4.47
C GLY A 101 11.98 25.80 3.46
N ASP A 102 12.57 25.67 2.28
CA ASP A 102 12.68 26.75 1.28
C ASP A 102 11.98 26.45 -0.05
N GLY A 103 11.18 25.39 -0.11
CA GLY A 103 10.39 25.05 -1.30
C GLY A 103 11.19 24.39 -2.43
N ARG A 104 12.47 24.03 -2.23
CA ARG A 104 13.30 23.47 -3.32
C ARG A 104 12.92 22.06 -3.77
N VAL A 105 12.25 21.29 -2.91
CA VAL A 105 11.73 19.94 -3.20
C VAL A 105 10.28 19.84 -2.74
N HIS A 106 10.02 20.17 -1.48
CA HIS A 106 8.71 20.02 -0.86
C HIS A 106 7.95 21.35 -0.89
N SER A 107 6.70 21.32 -1.35
CA SER A 107 5.86 22.52 -1.45
C SER A 107 5.52 23.10 -0.08
N LEU A 108 5.63 24.42 0.07
CA LEU A 108 5.31 25.15 1.31
C LEU A 108 3.80 25.48 1.46
N ASN A 109 2.94 24.92 0.61
CA ASN A 109 1.59 25.45 0.42
C ASN A 109 0.68 25.12 1.63
N PRO A 110 0.24 26.12 2.43
CA PRO A 110 -0.49 25.89 3.67
C PRO A 110 -1.97 25.50 3.47
N ASP A 111 -2.51 25.66 2.25
CA ASP A 111 -3.91 25.39 1.92
C ASP A 111 -4.21 23.90 1.68
N ASN A 112 -3.19 23.04 1.59
CA ASN A 112 -3.37 21.58 1.53
C ASN A 112 -3.68 21.06 2.94
N ALA A 113 -4.98 20.90 3.25
CA ALA A 113 -5.46 20.42 4.55
C ALA A 113 -4.88 19.04 4.96
N GLU A 114 -4.43 18.22 4.02
CA GLU A 114 -3.76 16.92 4.28
C GLU A 114 -2.27 17.04 4.68
N ASN A 115 -1.63 18.17 4.37
CA ASN A 115 -0.26 18.51 4.77
C ASN A 115 -0.20 19.43 5.99
N SER A 116 -1.36 19.75 6.60
CA SER A 116 -1.43 20.61 7.78
C SER A 116 -0.75 19.91 8.97
N GLY A 117 0.56 20.18 9.15
CA GLY A 117 1.37 19.69 10.27
C GLY A 117 2.45 18.65 9.93
N ARG A 118 2.60 18.21 8.67
CA ARG A 118 3.65 17.25 8.26
C ARG A 118 4.82 17.95 7.55
N SER A 119 6.04 17.49 7.82
CA SER A 119 7.24 17.97 7.11
C SER A 119 7.46 17.15 5.83
N GLY A 120 7.34 17.78 4.66
CA GLY A 120 7.45 17.09 3.37
C GLY A 120 6.39 15.99 3.23
N MET A 121 6.83 14.75 2.97
CA MET A 121 5.93 13.57 2.98
C MET A 121 5.53 13.12 4.39
N GLY A 122 6.11 13.71 5.44
CA GLY A 122 5.78 13.46 6.84
C GLY A 122 6.50 12.27 7.48
N PHE A 123 7.47 11.65 6.80
CA PHE A 123 8.24 10.53 7.34
C PHE A 123 9.64 10.42 6.74
N GLU A 124 10.51 9.68 7.41
CA GLU A 124 11.77 9.15 6.89
C GLU A 124 11.79 7.62 6.98
N LEU A 125 12.54 6.98 6.09
CA LEU A 125 12.71 5.53 6.09
C LEU A 125 13.84 5.13 7.03
N THR A 126 13.60 4.06 7.80
CA THR A 126 14.66 3.37 8.52
C THR A 126 14.74 1.90 8.11
N PHE A 127 15.88 1.27 8.31
CA PHE A 127 16.05 -0.16 8.06
C PHE A 127 17.02 -0.76 9.08
N ARG A 128 16.70 -1.95 9.60
CA ARG A 128 17.55 -2.69 10.53
C ARG A 128 17.96 -4.01 9.89
N LEU A 129 19.26 -4.17 9.62
CA LEU A 129 19.83 -5.35 8.98
C LEU A 129 20.66 -6.13 9.99
N GLN A 130 20.28 -7.37 10.28
CA GLN A 130 21.06 -8.22 11.18
C GLN A 130 22.47 -8.41 10.64
N LYS A 131 23.47 -8.26 11.50
CA LYS A 131 24.87 -8.61 11.15
C LYS A 131 24.98 -10.10 10.92
N THR A 132 25.69 -10.52 9.87
CA THR A 132 25.89 -11.96 9.66
C THR A 132 26.83 -12.53 10.73
N ARG A 133 26.80 -13.85 10.91
CA ARG A 133 27.71 -14.53 11.85
C ARG A 133 29.17 -14.24 11.56
N ASP A 134 29.55 -14.22 10.28
CA ASP A 134 30.91 -13.88 9.85
C ASP A 134 31.25 -12.45 10.27
N GLU A 135 30.28 -11.54 10.17
CA GLU A 135 30.49 -10.15 10.57
C GLU A 135 30.78 -10.02 12.07
N GLN A 136 30.02 -10.75 12.87
CA GLN A 136 30.14 -10.76 14.33
C GLN A 136 31.45 -11.43 14.78
N ILE A 137 31.83 -12.57 14.18
CA ILE A 137 33.09 -13.25 14.48
C ILE A 137 34.28 -12.35 14.17
N GLU A 138 34.25 -11.64 13.04
CA GLU A 138 35.31 -10.71 12.66
C GLU A 138 35.41 -9.51 13.62
N GLU A 139 34.28 -8.95 14.07
CA GLU A 139 34.26 -7.86 15.06
C GLU A 139 34.82 -8.30 16.41
N GLN A 140 34.55 -9.54 16.84
CA GLN A 140 35.12 -10.10 18.06
C GLN A 140 36.64 -10.35 17.95
N ASN A 141 37.10 -10.82 16.77
CA ASN A 141 38.51 -11.14 16.55
C ASN A 141 39.38 -9.91 16.25
N HIS A 142 38.80 -8.81 15.78
CA HIS A 142 39.52 -7.59 15.39
C HIS A 142 38.84 -6.34 15.96
N THR A 143 38.80 -6.23 17.29
CA THR A 143 38.16 -5.12 18.02
C THR A 143 38.69 -3.72 17.66
N GLU A 144 39.93 -3.62 17.16
CA GLU A 144 40.51 -2.33 16.74
C GLU A 144 40.09 -1.89 15.32
N LYS A 145 39.48 -2.78 14.52
CA LYS A 145 39.11 -2.47 13.13
C LYS A 145 37.64 -2.09 13.03
N VAL A 146 37.37 -0.81 12.76
CA VAL A 146 36.00 -0.31 12.52
C VAL A 146 35.41 -0.97 11.27
N ARG A 147 34.42 -1.83 11.47
CA ARG A 147 33.67 -2.46 10.37
C ARG A 147 32.74 -1.44 9.73
N ARG A 148 32.69 -1.45 8.39
CA ARG A 148 31.78 -0.60 7.62
C ARG A 148 30.48 -1.36 7.33
N PRO A 149 29.32 -0.71 7.46
CA PRO A 149 28.05 -1.33 7.09
C PRO A 149 28.00 -1.63 5.59
N PRO A 150 27.27 -2.69 5.17
CA PRO A 150 27.02 -2.93 3.76
C PRO A 150 26.16 -1.80 3.19
N THR A 151 26.46 -1.37 1.97
CA THR A 151 25.83 -0.19 1.37
C THR A 151 24.65 -0.49 0.47
N TRP A 152 24.37 -1.77 0.16
CA TRP A 152 23.24 -2.14 -0.68
C TRP A 152 21.87 -1.65 -0.17
N PRO A 153 21.62 -1.52 1.16
CA PRO A 153 20.33 -0.99 1.63
C PRO A 153 20.08 0.45 1.19
N ALA A 154 21.12 1.24 0.88
CA ALA A 154 20.95 2.56 0.30
C ALA A 154 20.15 2.50 -1.02
N ASN A 155 20.37 1.46 -1.83
CA ASN A 155 19.68 1.29 -3.12
C ASN A 155 18.21 0.91 -2.91
N LEU A 156 17.94 0.10 -1.89
CA LEU A 156 16.59 -0.25 -1.48
C LEU A 156 15.83 1.00 -1.04
N LEU A 157 16.40 1.77 -0.11
CA LEU A 157 15.81 3.02 0.41
C LEU A 157 15.56 4.04 -0.71
N GLN A 158 16.51 4.27 -1.60
CA GLN A 158 16.32 5.16 -2.76
C GLN A 158 15.20 4.69 -3.68
N SER A 159 15.08 3.38 -3.88
CA SER A 159 14.04 2.83 -4.76
C SER A 159 12.64 2.99 -4.18
N ILE A 160 12.49 2.84 -2.86
CA ILE A 160 11.21 3.08 -2.16
C ILE A 160 10.91 4.58 -2.14
N ALA A 161 11.90 5.44 -1.88
CA ALA A 161 11.72 6.89 -1.93
C ALA A 161 11.29 7.37 -3.32
N ARG A 162 11.90 6.85 -4.40
CA ARG A 162 11.45 7.12 -5.78
C ARG A 162 9.99 6.76 -5.98
N TYR A 163 9.56 5.60 -5.49
CA TYR A 163 8.16 5.19 -5.58
C TYR A 163 7.23 6.18 -4.85
N CYS A 164 7.58 6.60 -3.64
CA CYS A 164 6.80 7.56 -2.86
C CYS A 164 6.67 8.90 -3.61
N PHE A 165 7.78 9.44 -4.14
CA PHE A 165 7.79 10.68 -4.93
C PHE A 165 7.04 10.57 -6.26
N GLN A 166 7.10 9.42 -6.93
CA GLN A 166 6.45 9.21 -8.23
C GLN A 166 4.93 9.01 -8.11
N THR A 167 4.48 8.43 -7.01
CA THR A 167 3.07 8.06 -6.82
C THR A 167 2.32 9.01 -5.89
N GLY A 168 3.02 9.84 -5.13
CA GLY A 168 2.42 10.66 -4.06
C GLY A 168 2.03 9.84 -2.82
N ASN A 169 2.26 8.53 -2.81
CA ASN A 169 1.86 7.68 -1.69
C ASN A 169 2.76 7.89 -0.48
N GLY A 170 2.16 8.40 0.60
CA GLY A 170 2.74 8.31 1.93
C GLY A 170 2.72 6.87 2.45
N LEU A 171 3.60 6.57 3.40
CA LEU A 171 3.63 5.27 4.09
C LEU A 171 3.11 5.42 5.52
N CYS A 172 2.27 4.48 5.93
CA CYS A 172 1.73 4.37 7.29
C CYS A 172 2.20 3.08 7.97
N PHE A 173 2.19 3.06 9.30
CA PHE A 173 2.50 1.84 10.05
C PHE A 173 1.46 0.76 9.82
N GLY A 174 1.91 -0.40 9.33
CA GLY A 174 1.07 -1.51 8.89
C GLY A 174 0.95 -1.63 7.37
N ASP A 175 1.44 -0.64 6.62
CA ASP A 175 1.44 -0.73 5.16
C ASP A 175 2.36 -1.85 4.67
N ASN A 176 2.05 -2.33 3.48
CA ASN A 176 2.84 -3.36 2.81
C ASN A 176 3.26 -2.89 1.41
N ILE A 177 4.46 -3.29 1.00
CA ILE A 177 5.01 -2.99 -0.32
C ILE A 177 5.35 -4.32 -0.99
N PRO A 178 4.52 -4.77 -1.96
CA PRO A 178 4.83 -5.91 -2.79
C PRO A 178 6.09 -5.61 -3.63
N TRP A 179 7.21 -6.24 -3.27
CA TRP A 179 8.51 -5.97 -3.88
C TRP A 179 8.92 -7.04 -4.88
N ARG A 180 8.51 -8.30 -4.64
CA ARG A 180 8.61 -9.47 -5.53
C ARG A 180 10.03 -9.75 -6.06
N LYS A 181 11.04 -9.38 -5.27
CA LYS A 181 12.46 -9.67 -5.53
C LYS A 181 13.24 -9.61 -4.23
N SER A 182 14.40 -10.25 -4.14
CA SER A 182 15.24 -10.12 -2.94
C SER A 182 15.60 -8.65 -2.66
N LEU A 183 15.53 -8.25 -1.40
CA LEU A 183 15.83 -6.87 -0.99
C LEU A 183 17.29 -6.48 -1.31
N ASP A 184 18.20 -7.43 -1.22
CA ASP A 184 19.64 -7.24 -1.50
C ASP A 184 20.03 -7.46 -2.97
N GLY A 185 19.05 -7.74 -3.84
CA GLY A 185 19.26 -8.02 -5.26
C GLY A 185 19.89 -9.38 -5.57
N ARG A 186 20.09 -10.25 -4.57
CA ARG A 186 20.57 -11.63 -4.78
C ARG A 186 19.42 -12.54 -5.20
N SER A 187 19.73 -13.64 -5.87
CA SER A 187 18.72 -14.53 -6.46
C SER A 187 18.08 -15.53 -5.50
N ASN A 188 18.47 -15.56 -4.22
CA ASN A 188 18.16 -16.68 -3.32
C ASN A 188 17.53 -16.33 -1.97
N SER A 189 17.30 -15.05 -1.65
CA SER A 189 16.59 -14.73 -0.40
C SER A 189 15.09 -15.00 -0.53
N ARG A 190 14.50 -15.56 0.53
CA ARG A 190 13.03 -15.65 0.67
C ARG A 190 12.39 -14.33 1.08
N LEU A 191 13.17 -13.36 1.55
CA LEU A 191 12.66 -12.04 1.90
C LEU A 191 12.52 -11.19 0.63
N GLN A 192 11.32 -11.25 0.07
CA GLN A 192 11.02 -10.66 -1.23
C GLN A 192 10.04 -9.50 -1.16
N ASN A 193 9.53 -9.18 0.02
CA ASN A 193 8.52 -8.13 0.22
C ASN A 193 8.80 -7.35 1.50
N ILE A 194 8.03 -6.29 1.71
CA ILE A 194 8.25 -5.32 2.79
C ILE A 194 6.96 -5.04 3.54
N LEU A 195 7.07 -4.97 4.87
CA LEU A 195 6.09 -4.29 5.74
C LEU A 195 6.70 -3.02 6.33
N ILE A 196 5.84 -2.06 6.63
CA ILE A 196 6.21 -0.78 7.27
C ILE A 196 5.82 -0.81 8.73
N ALA A 197 6.81 -0.69 9.61
CA ALA A 197 6.64 -0.59 11.05
C ALA A 197 7.06 0.79 11.57
N GLN A 198 6.63 1.14 12.77
CA GLN A 198 7.24 2.25 13.50
C GLN A 198 8.64 1.83 13.96
N ASP A 199 9.62 2.71 13.79
CA ASP A 199 10.96 2.48 14.31
C ASP A 199 10.94 2.42 15.85
N ALA A 200 11.51 1.35 16.40
CA ALA A 200 11.46 1.05 17.83
C ALA A 200 12.21 2.06 18.73
N GLN A 201 13.12 2.86 18.16
CA GLN A 201 13.93 3.82 18.91
C GLN A 201 13.62 5.29 18.56
N LEU A 202 13.27 5.58 17.31
CA LEU A 202 13.13 6.96 16.82
C LEU A 202 11.73 7.57 17.00
N GLY A 203 10.67 6.76 16.94
CA GLY A 203 9.30 7.25 17.12
C GLY A 203 8.88 8.31 16.08
N THR A 204 8.48 9.49 16.57
CA THR A 204 8.05 10.64 15.76
C THR A 204 8.78 11.91 16.25
N LEU A 205 9.32 12.70 15.32
CA LEU A 205 9.97 13.98 15.59
C LEU A 205 9.01 15.14 15.29
N ASP A 206 8.86 16.06 16.25
CA ASP A 206 8.30 17.38 15.99
C ASP A 206 9.43 18.33 15.54
N GLY A 207 9.51 18.53 14.22
CA GLY A 207 10.57 19.29 13.57
C GLY A 207 10.15 20.73 13.24
N PRO A 208 11.10 21.61 12.89
CA PRO A 208 10.82 23.02 12.58
C PRO A 208 9.88 23.22 11.37
N PHE A 209 9.72 22.20 10.53
CA PHE A 209 8.89 22.24 9.32
C PHE A 209 7.71 21.26 9.39
N GLY A 210 7.39 20.75 10.59
CA GLY A 210 6.31 19.79 10.83
C GLY A 210 6.79 18.44 11.34
N MET A 211 5.83 17.55 11.55
CA MET A 211 6.05 16.21 12.11
C MET A 211 6.73 15.28 11.10
N VAL A 212 7.62 14.42 11.60
CA VAL A 212 8.32 13.38 10.85
C VAL A 212 8.22 12.05 11.60
N ASP A 213 7.51 11.09 11.03
CA ASP A 213 7.48 9.70 11.49
C ASP A 213 8.70 8.91 10.98
N PHE A 214 9.17 7.92 11.74
CA PHE A 214 10.22 7.00 11.26
C PHE A 214 9.63 5.65 10.87
N CYS A 215 9.55 5.43 9.56
CA CYS A 215 8.98 4.24 8.93
C CYS A 215 10.05 3.18 8.71
N GLN A 216 10.14 2.22 9.62
CA GLN A 216 11.06 1.09 9.53
C GLN A 216 10.57 0.07 8.49
N ILE A 217 11.43 -0.19 7.52
CA ILE A 217 11.28 -1.26 6.54
C ILE A 217 11.60 -2.60 7.21
N VAL A 218 10.69 -3.57 7.05
CA VAL A 218 10.85 -4.93 7.55
C VAL A 218 10.73 -5.91 6.39
N GLY A 219 11.78 -6.70 6.15
CA GLY A 219 11.79 -7.72 5.10
C GLY A 219 10.97 -8.95 5.48
N VAL A 220 10.00 -9.30 4.62
CA VAL A 220 9.06 -10.40 4.84
C VAL A 220 9.00 -11.35 3.64
N THR A 221 8.51 -12.57 3.89
CA THR A 221 8.28 -13.58 2.85
C THR A 221 6.99 -13.28 2.07
N ASP A 222 6.73 -14.01 0.98
CA ASP A 222 5.48 -13.90 0.23
C ASP A 222 4.26 -14.30 1.08
N GLU A 223 4.39 -15.36 1.88
CA GLU A 223 3.30 -15.84 2.74
C GLU A 223 2.94 -14.81 3.81
N GLU A 224 3.93 -14.14 4.39
CA GLU A 224 3.75 -13.07 5.37
C GLU A 224 3.11 -11.83 4.76
N LEU A 225 3.53 -11.44 3.55
CA LEU A 225 2.90 -10.35 2.81
C LEU A 225 1.43 -10.67 2.50
N GLU A 226 1.14 -11.90 2.09
CA GLU A 226 -0.23 -12.32 1.77
C GLU A 226 -1.14 -12.21 3.00
N GLN A 227 -0.68 -12.70 4.16
CA GLN A 227 -1.45 -12.59 5.41
C GLN A 227 -1.61 -11.13 5.85
N ALA A 228 -0.57 -10.30 5.72
CA ALA A 228 -0.66 -8.87 6.03
C ALA A 228 -1.64 -8.13 5.11
N SER A 229 -1.71 -8.54 3.84
CA SER A 229 -2.64 -7.99 2.85
C SER A 229 -4.08 -8.43 3.10
N ARG A 230 -4.30 -9.66 3.58
CA ARG A 230 -5.65 -10.20 3.85
C ARG A 230 -6.21 -9.73 5.19
N TRP A 231 -5.38 -9.67 6.23
CA TRP A 231 -5.77 -9.22 7.56
C TRP A 231 -5.40 -7.75 7.76
N ASN A 232 -4.25 -7.49 8.39
CA ASN A 232 -3.62 -6.18 8.45
C ASN A 232 -2.12 -6.35 8.75
N GLY A 233 -1.29 -5.41 8.27
CA GLY A 233 0.16 -5.51 8.47
C GLY A 233 0.57 -5.33 9.92
N ARG A 234 -0.16 -4.55 10.74
CA ARG A 234 0.15 -4.37 12.16
C ARG A 234 0.09 -5.68 12.94
N GLY A 235 -0.89 -6.52 12.66
CA GLY A 235 -1.08 -7.83 13.25
C GLY A 235 0.06 -8.79 12.90
N VAL A 236 0.44 -8.84 11.62
CA VAL A 236 1.60 -9.65 11.19
C VAL A 236 2.90 -9.14 11.82
N LEU A 237 3.12 -7.82 11.86
CA LEU A 237 4.25 -7.21 12.57
C LEU A 237 4.26 -7.58 14.06
N ASN A 238 3.10 -7.63 14.73
CA ASN A 238 2.99 -8.07 16.11
C ASN A 238 3.36 -9.54 16.30
N TYR A 239 3.10 -10.41 15.32
CA TYR A 239 3.59 -11.79 15.37
C TYR A 239 5.09 -11.87 15.12
N LEU A 240 5.63 -11.13 14.14
CA LEU A 240 7.08 -11.07 13.87
C LEU A 240 7.89 -10.59 15.09
N ARG A 241 7.31 -9.71 15.92
CA ARG A 241 7.94 -9.18 17.14
C ARG A 241 8.16 -10.22 18.25
N GLN A 242 7.44 -11.33 18.22
CA GLN A 242 7.37 -12.24 19.37
C GLN A 242 8.55 -13.21 19.46
N ASP A 243 9.33 -13.35 18.39
CA ASP A 243 10.51 -14.23 18.38
C ASP A 243 11.67 -13.58 17.62
N VAL A 244 12.88 -13.75 18.15
CA VAL A 244 14.12 -13.22 17.56
C VAL A 244 14.39 -13.79 16.16
N GLN A 245 13.93 -15.00 15.86
CA GLN A 245 14.09 -15.65 14.56
C GLN A 245 13.31 -14.94 13.45
N THR A 246 12.22 -14.26 13.80
CA THR A 246 11.35 -13.52 12.87
C THR A 246 11.61 -12.02 12.85
N GLY A 247 12.50 -11.54 13.73
CA GLY A 247 12.95 -10.14 13.79
C GLY A 247 12.99 -9.57 15.21
N GLY A 248 12.32 -10.22 16.15
CA GLY A 248 12.30 -9.82 17.56
C GLY A 248 11.63 -8.48 17.80
N GLU A 249 11.75 -7.96 19.02
CA GLU A 249 11.06 -6.75 19.48
C GLU A 249 11.28 -5.55 18.55
N TRP A 250 12.48 -5.44 17.96
CA TRP A 250 12.88 -4.35 17.08
C TRP A 250 12.73 -4.65 15.58
N LEU A 251 12.11 -5.79 15.20
CA LEU A 251 11.81 -6.16 13.82
C LEU A 251 13.04 -6.10 12.89
N ILE A 252 14.14 -6.66 13.35
CA ILE A 252 15.42 -6.68 12.63
C ILE A 252 15.31 -7.66 11.46
N THR A 253 15.65 -7.19 10.26
CA THR A 253 15.59 -8.02 9.05
C THR A 253 16.83 -8.90 8.95
N ASN A 254 16.62 -10.22 8.95
CA ASN A 254 17.65 -11.22 8.68
C ASN A 254 17.55 -11.75 7.25
N MET A 255 18.44 -11.31 6.36
CA MET A 255 18.43 -11.74 4.96
C MET A 255 18.71 -13.25 4.76
N GLN A 256 19.23 -13.94 5.79
CA GLN A 256 19.46 -15.39 5.79
C GLN A 256 18.24 -16.20 6.25
N ARG A 257 17.15 -15.53 6.67
CA ARG A 257 15.93 -16.21 7.11
C ARG A 257 15.30 -17.00 5.97
N SER A 258 15.18 -18.31 6.18
CA SER A 258 14.70 -19.26 5.18
C SER A 258 13.30 -19.80 5.44
N LEU A 259 12.67 -19.44 6.56
CA LEU A 259 11.32 -19.85 6.93
C LEU A 259 10.47 -18.61 7.24
N SER A 260 9.21 -18.67 6.84
CA SER A 260 8.20 -17.69 7.23
C SER A 260 7.80 -17.88 8.69
N LEU A 261 7.21 -16.85 9.27
CA LEU A 261 6.56 -16.84 10.58
C LEU A 261 5.63 -18.04 10.76
N PHE A 262 4.82 -18.35 9.74
CA PHE A 262 3.80 -19.39 9.81
C PHE A 262 4.34 -20.81 9.61
N GLU A 263 5.52 -20.95 9.00
CA GLU A 263 6.24 -22.22 8.97
C GLU A 263 6.95 -22.50 10.30
N LEU A 264 7.49 -21.47 10.95
CA LEU A 264 8.11 -21.57 12.27
C LEU A 264 7.06 -21.80 13.37
N PHE A 265 5.93 -21.11 13.28
CA PHE A 265 4.89 -21.07 14.30
C PHE A 265 3.50 -21.31 13.67
N PRO A 266 3.16 -22.55 13.27
CA PRO A 266 1.91 -22.86 12.59
C PRO A 266 0.65 -22.48 13.38
N GLU A 267 0.72 -22.48 14.72
CA GLU A 267 -0.36 -22.06 15.62
C GLU A 267 -0.78 -20.60 15.43
N ARG A 268 0.09 -19.78 14.83
CA ARG A 268 -0.21 -18.37 14.49
C ARG A 268 -1.24 -18.26 13.39
N LEU A 269 -1.39 -19.26 12.51
CA LEU A 269 -2.44 -19.24 11.50
C LEU A 269 -3.83 -19.33 12.14
N THR A 270 -3.98 -20.15 13.18
CA THR A 270 -5.24 -20.24 13.94
C THR A 270 -5.53 -18.94 14.69
N SER A 271 -4.51 -18.37 15.35
CA SER A 271 -4.66 -17.08 16.05
C SER A 271 -5.01 -15.95 15.07
N LEU A 272 -4.41 -15.96 13.88
CA LEU A 272 -4.72 -15.01 12.81
C LEU A 272 -6.17 -15.14 12.34
N GLN A 273 -6.69 -16.36 12.19
CA GLN A 273 -8.09 -16.56 11.83
C GLN A 273 -9.04 -16.00 12.89
N ASP A 274 -8.75 -16.22 14.18
CA ASP A 274 -9.54 -15.67 15.29
C ASP A 274 -9.49 -14.14 15.32
N ASP A 275 -8.32 -13.55 15.04
CA ASP A 275 -8.14 -12.11 15.01
C ASP A 275 -8.79 -11.48 13.77
N LEU A 276 -8.72 -12.14 12.61
CA LEU A 276 -9.39 -11.71 11.39
C LEU A 276 -10.92 -11.72 11.59
N GLU A 277 -11.46 -12.76 12.24
CA GLU A 277 -12.88 -12.85 12.57
C GLU A 277 -13.34 -11.70 13.48
N LYS A 278 -12.49 -11.26 14.41
CA LYS A 278 -12.81 -10.18 15.37
C LYS A 278 -12.59 -8.79 14.78
N GLN A 279 -11.49 -8.60 14.06
CA GLN A 279 -11.00 -7.29 13.63
C GLN A 279 -11.38 -6.94 12.19
N GLY A 280 -11.71 -7.94 11.36
CA GLY A 280 -11.92 -7.79 9.93
C GLY A 280 -10.62 -7.51 9.16
N SER A 281 -10.76 -7.14 7.90
CA SER A 281 -9.68 -6.91 6.95
C SER A 281 -9.44 -5.42 6.67
N ASP A 282 -8.17 -5.05 6.48
CA ASP A 282 -7.75 -3.74 5.97
C ASP A 282 -7.73 -3.66 4.44
N LEU A 283 -7.89 -4.79 3.73
CA LEU A 283 -7.94 -4.81 2.28
C LEU A 283 -9.17 -4.06 1.76
N ALA A 284 -8.97 -2.85 1.26
CA ALA A 284 -10.05 -2.01 0.75
C ALA A 284 -10.57 -2.45 -0.63
N GLY A 285 -9.77 -3.18 -1.40
CA GLY A 285 -10.18 -3.65 -2.70
C GLY A 285 -9.08 -4.32 -3.51
N VAL A 286 -9.47 -4.86 -4.66
CA VAL A 286 -8.60 -5.58 -5.59
C VAL A 286 -8.86 -5.17 -7.02
N ASN A 287 -7.84 -5.31 -7.88
CA ASN A 287 -8.05 -5.21 -9.31
C ASN A 287 -8.70 -6.52 -9.77
N ALA A 288 -9.83 -6.43 -10.44
CA ALA A 288 -10.59 -7.58 -10.90
C ALA A 288 -11.43 -7.22 -12.12
N GLU A 289 -11.48 -8.12 -13.09
CA GLU A 289 -12.42 -8.04 -14.20
C GLU A 289 -13.83 -8.42 -13.72
N PHE A 290 -14.79 -7.56 -14.04
CA PHE A 290 -16.19 -7.80 -13.78
C PHE A 290 -17.05 -7.14 -14.86
N THR A 291 -18.28 -7.60 -14.98
CA THR A 291 -19.36 -6.93 -15.71
C THR A 291 -20.58 -6.82 -14.80
N PHE A 292 -21.47 -5.88 -15.11
CA PHE A 292 -22.78 -5.82 -14.48
C PHE A 292 -23.86 -5.45 -15.50
N ARG A 293 -25.09 -5.83 -15.19
CA ARG A 293 -26.32 -5.41 -15.89
C ARG A 293 -27.45 -5.16 -14.89
N GLU A 294 -28.36 -4.26 -15.25
CA GLU A 294 -29.58 -4.01 -14.48
C GLU A 294 -30.57 -5.18 -14.61
N ILE A 295 -31.18 -5.58 -13.49
CA ILE A 295 -32.33 -6.49 -13.47
C ILE A 295 -33.58 -5.63 -13.35
N THR A 296 -34.35 -5.51 -14.43
CA THR A 296 -35.59 -4.69 -14.44
C THR A 296 -36.80 -5.49 -13.98
N ASN A 297 -37.47 -5.02 -12.94
CA ASN A 297 -38.77 -5.56 -12.51
C ASN A 297 -39.90 -4.92 -13.31
N SER A 298 -40.06 -5.31 -14.58
CA SER A 298 -41.14 -4.77 -15.41
C SER A 298 -42.49 -5.41 -15.08
N SER A 299 -43.18 -4.89 -14.05
CA SER A 299 -44.64 -4.79 -14.15
C SER A 299 -44.96 -3.72 -15.20
N GLN A 300 -45.68 -4.09 -16.25
CA GLN A 300 -45.93 -3.42 -17.55
C GLN A 300 -46.42 -1.93 -17.56
N ALA A 301 -46.31 -1.15 -16.48
CA ALA A 301 -46.99 0.16 -16.36
C ALA A 301 -46.09 1.42 -16.47
N CYS A 302 -44.76 1.34 -16.44
CA CYS A 302 -43.89 2.52 -16.55
C CYS A 302 -42.92 2.40 -17.73
N LYS A 303 -43.40 2.71 -18.93
CA LYS A 303 -42.54 3.01 -20.10
C LYS A 303 -42.08 4.46 -20.04
N GLU A 304 -41.25 4.80 -19.06
CA GLU A 304 -40.23 5.83 -19.31
C GLU A 304 -38.97 5.09 -19.69
N ILE A 305 -38.37 5.45 -20.83
CA ILE A 305 -37.19 4.79 -21.37
C ILE A 305 -36.01 5.13 -20.45
N LYS A 306 -35.83 4.37 -19.36
CA LYS A 306 -34.51 4.27 -18.74
C LYS A 306 -33.61 3.62 -19.79
N LYS A 307 -32.60 4.34 -20.28
CA LYS A 307 -31.54 3.76 -21.09
C LYS A 307 -30.93 2.63 -20.26
N GLU A 308 -30.97 1.40 -20.75
CA GLU A 308 -30.40 0.24 -20.05
C GLU A 308 -28.95 0.56 -19.70
N ILE A 309 -28.63 0.53 -18.40
CA ILE A 309 -27.26 0.79 -17.93
C ILE A 309 -26.56 -0.54 -17.81
N ASP A 310 -25.68 -0.79 -18.76
CA ASP A 310 -24.81 -1.94 -18.76
C ASP A 310 -23.33 -1.52 -18.70
N SER A 311 -22.51 -2.42 -18.17
CA SER A 311 -21.06 -2.23 -18.06
C SER A 311 -20.35 -2.03 -19.40
N GLN A 312 -20.83 -2.58 -20.52
CA GLN A 312 -20.18 -2.46 -21.83
C GLN A 312 -20.29 -1.04 -22.38
N SER A 313 -21.49 -0.47 -22.33
CA SER A 313 -21.79 0.90 -22.75
C SER A 313 -20.98 1.91 -21.95
N LEU A 314 -20.92 1.75 -20.62
CA LEU A 314 -20.13 2.63 -19.75
C LEU A 314 -18.63 2.49 -19.98
N ASN A 315 -18.13 1.27 -20.17
CA ASN A 315 -16.72 1.03 -20.43
C ASN A 315 -16.26 1.72 -21.74
N ALA A 316 -17.07 1.60 -22.80
CA ALA A 316 -16.80 2.28 -24.07
C ALA A 316 -16.80 3.81 -23.92
N GLN A 317 -17.73 4.35 -23.12
CA GLN A 317 -17.81 5.78 -22.84
C GLN A 317 -16.60 6.29 -22.03
N CYS A 318 -16.16 5.54 -21.00
CA CYS A 318 -14.98 5.89 -20.22
C CYS A 318 -13.71 5.91 -21.08
N MET A 319 -13.53 4.89 -21.92
CA MET A 319 -12.40 4.85 -22.85
C MET A 319 -12.38 6.06 -23.79
N SER A 320 -13.54 6.51 -24.30
CA SER A 320 -13.59 7.71 -25.13
C SER A 320 -13.28 8.99 -24.36
N ASP A 321 -13.78 9.11 -23.12
CA ASP A 321 -13.60 10.30 -22.30
C ASP A 321 -12.14 10.44 -21.83
N GLU A 322 -11.51 9.34 -21.39
CA GLU A 322 -10.08 9.32 -21.00
C GLU A 322 -9.16 9.74 -22.16
N ASN A 323 -9.43 9.23 -23.37
CA ASN A 323 -8.66 9.58 -24.56
C ASN A 323 -8.79 11.07 -24.91
N ASN A 324 -9.99 11.64 -24.75
CA ASN A 324 -10.22 13.07 -24.98
C ASN A 324 -9.53 13.94 -23.91
N HIS A 325 -9.54 13.51 -22.64
CA HIS A 325 -8.90 14.23 -21.54
C HIS A 325 -7.37 14.23 -21.64
N SER A 326 -6.77 13.11 -22.03
CA SER A 326 -5.30 13.00 -22.19
C SER A 326 -4.75 13.94 -23.27
N MET A 327 -5.58 14.43 -24.20
CA MET A 327 -5.19 15.38 -25.24
C MET A 327 -5.24 16.85 -24.76
N GLN A 328 -5.98 17.15 -23.69
CA GLN A 328 -6.18 18.53 -23.19
C GLN A 328 -5.30 18.89 -21.98
N ASP A 329 -5.03 17.94 -21.07
CA ASP A 329 -4.25 18.21 -19.84
C ASP A 329 -2.93 17.43 -19.79
N SER A 330 -1.86 18.10 -20.22
CA SER A 330 -0.47 17.62 -20.10
C SER A 330 0.32 18.34 -19.01
N LYS A 331 -0.34 19.06 -18.08
CA LYS A 331 0.34 19.94 -17.10
C LYS A 331 -0.03 19.80 -15.62
N THR A 332 -0.91 18.87 -15.23
CA THR A 332 -1.29 18.67 -13.81
C THR A 332 -1.47 17.18 -13.54
N LYS A 333 -0.35 16.48 -13.33
CA LYS A 333 -0.35 15.03 -13.04
C LYS A 333 0.45 14.74 -11.77
N GLN A 334 0.14 15.44 -10.68
CA GLN A 334 0.77 15.25 -9.36
C GLN A 334 -0.26 15.62 -8.30
N ASP A 335 -0.94 14.62 -7.70
CA ASP A 335 -1.30 14.56 -6.27
C ASP A 335 -2.38 13.51 -5.91
N GLU A 336 -2.94 12.74 -6.86
CA GLU A 336 -3.94 11.72 -6.49
C GLU A 336 -3.32 10.34 -6.17
N THR A 337 -3.62 9.82 -4.99
CA THR A 337 -3.25 8.46 -4.56
C THR A 337 -3.91 7.41 -5.46
N PRO A 338 -3.20 6.39 -5.97
CA PRO A 338 -3.77 5.36 -6.82
C PRO A 338 -4.50 4.26 -6.03
N PHE A 339 -5.39 3.55 -6.71
CA PHE A 339 -6.07 2.37 -6.15
C PHE A 339 -5.10 1.22 -5.83
N PRO A 340 -5.28 0.47 -4.71
CA PRO A 340 -6.35 0.57 -3.73
C PRO A 340 -6.11 1.57 -2.59
N ALA A 341 -4.95 2.23 -2.55
CA ALA A 341 -4.59 3.14 -1.46
C ALA A 341 -5.59 4.30 -1.32
N SER A 342 -6.13 4.81 -2.44
CA SER A 342 -7.21 5.82 -2.44
C SER A 342 -8.46 5.39 -1.65
N MET A 343 -8.72 4.09 -1.55
CA MET A 343 -9.85 3.51 -0.84
C MET A 343 -9.49 3.04 0.58
N SER A 344 -8.19 3.05 0.93
CA SER A 344 -7.69 2.62 2.25
C SER A 344 -7.67 3.75 3.29
N LEU A 345 -7.79 5.02 2.86
CA LEU A 345 -7.77 6.19 3.76
C LEU A 345 -8.91 6.18 4.78
N SER A 346 -10.08 5.67 4.40
CA SER A 346 -11.24 5.53 5.28
C SER A 346 -11.99 4.25 4.95
N SER A 347 -12.03 3.32 5.90
CA SER A 347 -12.73 2.05 5.72
C SER A 347 -14.25 2.16 5.91
N ASN A 348 -14.71 3.20 6.60
CA ASN A 348 -16.11 3.44 7.01
C ASN A 348 -16.76 4.64 6.30
N SER A 349 -16.07 5.31 5.39
CA SER A 349 -16.60 6.44 4.63
C SER A 349 -16.05 6.45 3.21
N LEU A 350 -16.91 6.81 2.25
CA LEU A 350 -16.56 7.03 0.85
C LEU A 350 -16.42 8.53 0.50
N HIS A 351 -16.53 9.40 1.49
CA HIS A 351 -16.41 10.84 1.29
C HIS A 351 -14.96 11.20 0.88
N LYS A 352 -14.80 11.94 -0.24
CA LYS A 352 -13.50 12.32 -0.83
C LYS A 352 -12.60 11.15 -1.23
N SER A 353 -13.13 9.93 -1.34
CA SER A 353 -12.40 8.79 -1.92
C SER A 353 -12.96 8.46 -3.30
N CYS A 354 -12.08 8.13 -4.24
CA CYS A 354 -12.46 7.64 -5.56
C CYS A 354 -11.59 6.43 -5.94
N PRO A 355 -12.17 5.31 -6.41
CA PRO A 355 -11.38 4.18 -6.88
C PRO A 355 -10.87 4.35 -8.32
N LEU A 356 -11.38 5.34 -9.05
CA LEU A 356 -11.08 5.56 -10.47
C LEU A 356 -10.03 6.65 -10.66
N ASP A 357 -9.23 6.49 -11.71
CA ASP A 357 -8.22 7.49 -12.08
C ASP A 357 -8.84 8.67 -12.85
N TYR A 358 -10.04 8.47 -13.40
CA TYR A 358 -10.86 9.50 -14.04
C TYR A 358 -12.33 9.28 -13.71
N GLN A 359 -13.05 10.37 -13.46
CA GLN A 359 -14.49 10.38 -13.26
C GLN A 359 -15.06 11.62 -13.95
N PRO A 360 -16.23 11.53 -14.62
CA PRO A 360 -16.85 12.69 -15.25
C PRO A 360 -17.13 13.79 -14.23
N ASN A 361 -17.05 15.06 -14.65
CA ASN A 361 -17.42 16.19 -13.80
C ASN A 361 -18.91 16.13 -13.44
N THR A 362 -19.22 16.21 -12.13
CA THR A 362 -20.58 16.17 -11.58
C THR A 362 -21.42 14.97 -12.08
N PRO A 363 -21.00 13.73 -11.78
CA PRO A 363 -21.74 12.56 -12.22
C PRO A 363 -23.07 12.45 -11.47
N GLU A 364 -24.19 12.39 -12.20
CA GLU A 364 -25.48 12.06 -11.59
C GLU A 364 -25.46 10.60 -11.10
N SER A 365 -26.08 10.37 -9.93
CA SER A 365 -26.27 9.01 -9.41
C SER A 365 -27.54 8.42 -9.98
N ILE A 366 -27.42 7.31 -10.68
CA ILE A 366 -28.55 6.59 -11.29
C ILE A 366 -28.85 5.34 -10.46
N SER A 367 -30.08 5.22 -9.96
CA SER A 367 -30.53 4.06 -9.18
C SER A 367 -30.99 2.92 -10.10
N LEU A 368 -30.55 1.70 -9.80
CA LEU A 368 -30.96 0.47 -10.49
C LEU A 368 -32.04 -0.27 -9.69
N ASP A 369 -32.97 -0.91 -10.38
CA ASP A 369 -34.05 -1.70 -9.71
C ASP A 369 -33.52 -3.02 -9.13
N GLY A 370 -32.51 -3.59 -9.79
CA GLY A 370 -31.82 -4.81 -9.41
C GLY A 370 -30.50 -4.90 -10.17
N ILE A 371 -29.60 -5.79 -9.75
CA ILE A 371 -28.28 -5.91 -10.37
C ILE A 371 -27.82 -7.37 -10.47
N GLU A 372 -27.30 -7.73 -11.63
CA GLU A 372 -26.53 -8.95 -11.84
C GLU A 372 -25.07 -8.58 -12.08
N ILE A 373 -24.18 -9.19 -11.30
CA ILE A 373 -22.74 -8.98 -11.36
C ILE A 373 -22.09 -10.28 -11.83
N THR A 374 -21.21 -10.21 -12.83
CA THR A 374 -20.33 -11.32 -13.21
C THR A 374 -18.90 -10.96 -12.84
N LEU A 375 -18.25 -11.80 -12.04
CA LEU A 375 -16.89 -11.59 -11.54
C LEU A 375 -15.96 -12.71 -12.05
N ALA A 376 -14.77 -12.33 -12.50
CA ALA A 376 -13.79 -13.28 -13.00
C ALA A 376 -13.39 -14.32 -11.92
N PRO A 377 -13.19 -15.61 -12.28
CA PRO A 377 -12.94 -16.68 -11.31
C PRO A 377 -11.74 -16.44 -10.38
N TYR A 378 -10.65 -15.84 -10.87
CA TYR A 378 -9.47 -15.55 -10.06
C TYR A 378 -9.73 -14.54 -8.92
N ALA A 379 -10.78 -13.72 -9.05
CA ALA A 379 -11.17 -12.73 -8.06
C ALA A 379 -12.20 -13.29 -7.04
N ALA A 380 -12.80 -14.45 -7.31
CA ALA A 380 -13.85 -15.03 -6.47
C ALA A 380 -13.39 -15.33 -5.04
N LYS A 381 -12.09 -15.64 -4.85
CA LYS A 381 -11.48 -15.84 -3.53
C LYS A 381 -11.59 -14.62 -2.60
N TYR A 382 -11.85 -13.43 -3.14
CA TYR A 382 -12.04 -12.21 -2.35
C TYR A 382 -13.49 -11.96 -1.96
N LEU A 383 -14.47 -12.71 -2.48
CA LEU A 383 -15.89 -12.52 -2.15
C LEU A 383 -16.17 -12.81 -0.67
N MET A 384 -15.62 -13.91 -0.15
CA MET A 384 -15.75 -14.25 1.27
C MET A 384 -15.17 -13.13 2.14
N LEU A 385 -13.94 -12.69 1.84
CA LEU A 385 -13.28 -11.59 2.56
C LEU A 385 -14.08 -10.29 2.48
N ALA A 386 -14.59 -9.94 1.29
CA ALA A 386 -15.39 -8.74 1.09
C ALA A 386 -16.63 -8.75 1.99
N ILE A 387 -17.34 -9.87 2.09
CA ILE A 387 -18.57 -9.93 2.91
C ILE A 387 -18.25 -10.13 4.40
N LYS A 388 -17.46 -11.14 4.73
CA LYS A 388 -17.16 -11.59 6.09
C LYS A 388 -16.24 -10.62 6.83
N ASP A 389 -15.19 -10.13 6.19
CA ASP A 389 -14.12 -9.37 6.87
C ASP A 389 -14.23 -7.86 6.62
N ARG A 390 -15.09 -7.42 5.69
CA ARG A 390 -15.33 -5.99 5.41
C ARG A 390 -16.77 -5.58 5.68
N ILE A 391 -17.74 -6.08 4.91
CA ILE A 391 -19.14 -5.62 5.04
C ILE A 391 -19.68 -5.89 6.45
N ARG A 392 -19.48 -7.10 6.99
CA ARG A 392 -19.87 -7.44 8.37
C ARG A 392 -19.27 -6.50 9.44
N HIS A 393 -18.12 -5.92 9.16
CA HIS A 393 -17.42 -4.98 10.05
C HIS A 393 -17.77 -3.51 9.76
N GLY A 394 -18.83 -3.25 8.98
CA GLY A 394 -19.29 -1.90 8.68
C GLY A 394 -18.39 -1.15 7.70
N ARG A 395 -17.68 -1.87 6.83
CA ARG A 395 -16.70 -1.32 5.87
C ARG A 395 -17.18 -1.49 4.42
N HIS A 396 -16.45 -0.89 3.48
CA HIS A 396 -16.64 -1.10 2.03
C HIS A 396 -15.57 -2.02 1.43
N PHE A 397 -15.83 -2.57 0.24
CA PHE A 397 -14.83 -3.31 -0.54
C PHE A 397 -15.01 -3.09 -2.04
N THR A 398 -13.93 -2.79 -2.75
CA THR A 398 -13.97 -2.42 -4.17
C THR A 398 -13.27 -3.43 -5.09
N PHE A 399 -13.94 -3.78 -6.18
CA PHE A 399 -13.37 -4.44 -7.36
C PHE A 399 -13.15 -3.38 -8.45
N LYS A 400 -11.90 -3.10 -8.81
CA LYS A 400 -11.55 -2.16 -9.89
C LYS A 400 -11.19 -2.92 -11.17
N ALA A 401 -11.97 -2.71 -12.23
CA ALA A 401 -11.64 -3.13 -13.59
C ALA A 401 -10.78 -2.05 -14.27
N GLN A 402 -10.50 -2.19 -15.56
CA GLN A 402 -9.65 -1.22 -16.28
C GLN A 402 -10.20 0.22 -16.21
N HIS A 403 -11.52 0.38 -16.42
CA HIS A 403 -12.17 1.69 -16.48
C HIS A 403 -13.36 1.84 -15.52
N LEU A 404 -13.84 0.74 -14.94
CA LEU A 404 -15.02 0.72 -14.07
C LEU A 404 -14.63 0.29 -12.66
N ALA A 405 -15.41 0.70 -11.68
CA ALA A 405 -15.28 0.25 -10.30
C ALA A 405 -16.62 -0.26 -9.76
N LEU A 406 -16.59 -1.37 -9.02
CA LEU A 406 -17.73 -1.93 -8.29
C LEU A 406 -17.40 -1.93 -6.80
N THR A 407 -18.22 -1.30 -5.98
CA THR A 407 -17.99 -1.24 -4.52
C THR A 407 -19.17 -1.82 -3.76
N PHE A 408 -18.89 -2.83 -2.93
CA PHE A 408 -19.80 -3.30 -1.92
C PHE A 408 -19.74 -2.38 -0.70
N VAL A 409 -20.91 -2.01 -0.18
CA VAL A 409 -21.06 -1.00 0.86
C VAL A 409 -21.88 -1.60 2.00
N ALA A 410 -21.40 -1.49 3.24
CA ALA A 410 -22.19 -1.82 4.43
C ALA A 410 -23.12 -0.67 4.82
N GLU A 411 -24.17 -0.94 5.60
CA GLU A 411 -25.17 0.06 5.97
C GLU A 411 -24.62 1.24 6.78
N SER A 412 -23.56 1.00 7.56
CA SER A 412 -22.91 2.03 8.37
C SER A 412 -21.95 2.92 7.59
N VAL A 413 -21.63 2.59 6.32
CA VAL A 413 -20.69 3.38 5.53
C VAL A 413 -21.33 4.70 5.10
N THR A 414 -20.67 5.81 5.41
CA THR A 414 -21.14 7.15 5.02
C THR A 414 -20.58 7.60 3.67
N GLY A 415 -21.22 8.58 3.02
CA GLY A 415 -20.73 9.15 1.76
C GLY A 415 -20.96 8.27 0.52
N SER A 416 -21.70 7.17 0.63
CA SER A 416 -22.20 6.40 -0.50
C SER A 416 -23.43 7.03 -1.13
N SER A 417 -23.71 6.72 -2.40
CA SER A 417 -24.98 7.07 -3.07
C SER A 417 -26.10 6.07 -2.79
N VAL A 418 -25.76 4.88 -2.26
CA VAL A 418 -26.72 3.81 -1.98
C VAL A 418 -27.34 3.91 -0.60
N ARG A 419 -28.58 3.43 -0.47
CA ARG A 419 -29.35 3.34 0.79
C ARG A 419 -30.34 2.18 0.71
N ARG A 420 -30.95 1.77 1.84
CA ARG A 420 -31.89 0.62 1.86
C ARG A 420 -33.04 0.72 0.84
N SER A 421 -33.53 1.93 0.55
CA SER A 421 -34.60 2.14 -0.43
C SER A 421 -34.13 2.20 -1.90
N ALA A 422 -32.82 2.31 -2.12
CA ALA A 422 -32.15 2.40 -3.42
C ALA A 422 -30.76 1.74 -3.29
N PRO A 423 -30.69 0.40 -3.19
CA PRO A 423 -29.47 -0.31 -2.80
C PRO A 423 -28.42 -0.40 -3.91
N TYR A 424 -28.79 -0.11 -5.15
CA TYR A 424 -27.92 -0.24 -6.32
C TYR A 424 -27.86 1.08 -7.05
N SER A 425 -26.66 1.57 -7.32
CA SER A 425 -26.51 2.82 -8.07
C SER A 425 -25.22 2.86 -8.89
N VAL A 426 -25.25 3.68 -9.93
CA VAL A 426 -24.09 3.99 -10.77
C VAL A 426 -23.85 5.50 -10.72
N ILE A 427 -22.64 5.90 -10.36
CA ILE A 427 -22.16 7.28 -10.36
C ILE A 427 -21.05 7.38 -11.41
N GLY A 428 -21.34 7.91 -12.60
CA GLY A 428 -20.37 7.93 -13.69
C GLY A 428 -19.90 6.51 -14.06
N TYR A 429 -18.64 6.20 -13.79
CA TYR A 429 -18.04 4.87 -14.04
C TYR A 429 -17.91 4.00 -12.77
N TRP A 430 -18.55 4.43 -11.68
CA TRP A 430 -18.48 3.79 -10.37
C TRP A 430 -19.84 3.23 -9.93
N THR A 431 -19.94 1.91 -9.89
CA THR A 431 -21.09 1.16 -9.38
C THR A 431 -20.96 0.92 -7.88
N GLN A 432 -22.00 1.25 -7.12
CA GLN A 432 -22.11 1.00 -5.69
C GLN A 432 -23.28 0.06 -5.40
N VAL A 433 -23.05 -0.93 -4.53
CA VAL A 433 -24.02 -1.97 -4.15
C VAL A 433 -24.06 -2.07 -2.63
N LEU A 434 -25.18 -1.71 -2.04
CA LEU A 434 -25.46 -1.88 -0.62
C LEU A 434 -25.73 -3.36 -0.32
N ILE A 435 -25.00 -3.92 0.64
CA ILE A 435 -25.24 -5.27 1.17
C ILE A 435 -25.84 -5.10 2.58
N PRO A 436 -27.15 -5.34 2.76
CA PRO A 436 -27.80 -5.18 4.06
C PRO A 436 -27.32 -6.18 5.11
N ASP A 437 -27.40 -5.82 6.38
CA ASP A 437 -26.94 -6.66 7.50
C ASP A 437 -27.66 -8.01 7.55
N ASP A 438 -28.94 -8.05 7.14
CA ASP A 438 -29.73 -9.29 7.06
C ASP A 438 -29.32 -10.21 5.90
N LEU A 439 -28.62 -9.68 4.90
CA LEU A 439 -28.10 -10.44 3.76
C LEU A 439 -26.71 -11.04 4.03
N VAL A 440 -25.89 -10.38 4.87
CA VAL A 440 -24.50 -10.79 5.17
C VAL A 440 -24.39 -12.27 5.61
N PRO A 441 -25.15 -12.78 6.60
CA PRO A 441 -25.05 -14.18 7.01
C PRO A 441 -25.45 -15.17 5.91
N ARG A 442 -26.38 -14.79 5.03
CA ARG A 442 -26.83 -15.63 3.91
C ARG A 442 -25.73 -15.75 2.86
N MET A 443 -25.11 -14.63 2.48
CA MET A 443 -23.99 -14.63 1.54
C MET A 443 -22.79 -15.44 2.07
N ILE A 444 -22.44 -15.28 3.36
CA ILE A 444 -21.37 -16.06 3.99
C ILE A 444 -21.66 -17.56 3.91
N LYS A 445 -22.89 -17.97 4.24
CA LYS A 445 -23.31 -19.38 4.14
C LYS A 445 -23.23 -19.89 2.70
N ASP A 446 -23.81 -19.16 1.74
CA ASP A 446 -23.84 -19.57 0.34
C ASP A 446 -22.42 -19.71 -0.23
N PHE A 447 -21.51 -18.81 0.13
CA PHE A 447 -20.11 -18.86 -0.30
C PHE A 447 -19.31 -19.99 0.35
N HIS A 448 -19.60 -20.29 1.62
CA HIS A 448 -19.01 -21.42 2.32
C HIS A 448 -19.47 -22.74 1.69
N ASP A 449 -20.78 -22.89 1.42
CA ASP A 449 -21.35 -24.08 0.79
C ASP A 449 -20.80 -24.31 -0.65
N ALA A 450 -20.41 -23.24 -1.33
CA ALA A 450 -19.73 -23.27 -2.63
C ALA A 450 -18.19 -23.42 -2.54
N ASN A 451 -17.63 -23.54 -1.33
CA ASN A 451 -16.21 -23.75 -1.05
C ASN A 451 -15.28 -22.65 -1.66
N LEU A 452 -15.76 -21.39 -1.68
CA LEU A 452 -15.01 -20.25 -2.24
C LEU A 452 -13.71 -19.93 -1.48
N GLU A 453 -13.57 -20.39 -0.23
CA GLU A 453 -12.39 -20.17 0.60
C GLU A 453 -11.16 -20.99 0.18
N SER A 454 -11.36 -22.09 -0.57
CA SER A 454 -10.32 -23.09 -0.84
C SER A 454 -9.26 -22.67 -1.86
N GLY A 455 -9.34 -21.46 -2.43
CA GLY A 455 -8.34 -20.92 -3.35
C GLY A 455 -8.19 -21.69 -4.67
N VAL A 456 -8.98 -22.73 -4.88
CA VAL A 456 -9.06 -23.44 -6.15
C VAL A 456 -9.78 -22.51 -7.12
N GLU A 457 -9.13 -22.19 -8.24
CA GLU A 457 -9.79 -21.59 -9.39
C GLU A 457 -10.89 -22.57 -9.83
N ASN A 458 -12.09 -22.39 -9.29
CA ASN A 458 -13.24 -23.20 -9.65
C ASN A 458 -13.48 -22.99 -11.14
N GLN A 459 -13.09 -23.98 -11.96
CA GLN A 459 -13.30 -23.99 -13.41
C GLN A 459 -14.80 -24.11 -13.77
N GLN A 460 -15.67 -24.23 -12.76
CA GLN A 460 -17.11 -24.33 -12.92
C GLN A 460 -17.76 -22.97 -12.63
N ARG A 461 -18.66 -22.55 -13.53
CA ARG A 461 -19.52 -21.39 -13.35
C ARG A 461 -20.33 -21.52 -12.06
N LEU A 462 -20.22 -20.54 -11.17
CA LEU A 462 -21.02 -20.46 -9.94
C LEU A 462 -22.06 -19.35 -10.07
N GLU A 463 -23.25 -19.57 -9.53
CA GLU A 463 -24.34 -18.60 -9.60
C GLU A 463 -25.06 -18.52 -8.25
N PHE A 464 -25.08 -17.32 -7.68
CA PHE A 464 -25.71 -17.00 -6.40
C PHE A 464 -26.85 -16.00 -6.65
N LYS A 465 -28.05 -16.29 -6.12
CA LYS A 465 -29.23 -15.47 -6.31
C LYS A 465 -29.90 -15.16 -4.99
N TRP A 466 -30.21 -13.88 -4.78
CA TRP A 466 -31.02 -13.40 -3.67
C TRP A 466 -32.22 -12.62 -4.23
N PRO A 467 -33.28 -13.32 -4.69
CA PRO A 467 -34.40 -12.71 -5.42
C PRO A 467 -35.16 -11.66 -4.61
N ASP A 468 -35.27 -11.85 -3.29
CA ASP A 468 -35.88 -10.89 -2.36
C ASP A 468 -35.12 -9.56 -2.28
N LYS A 469 -33.87 -9.53 -2.75
CA LYS A 469 -33.05 -8.33 -2.88
C LYS A 469 -32.88 -7.88 -4.34
N CYS A 470 -33.37 -8.63 -5.34
CA CYS A 470 -33.07 -8.37 -6.75
C CYS A 470 -31.55 -8.33 -7.05
N LEU A 471 -30.77 -9.20 -6.40
CA LEU A 471 -29.32 -9.33 -6.55
C LEU A 471 -28.94 -10.71 -7.09
N SER A 472 -28.05 -10.73 -8.09
CA SER A 472 -27.44 -11.94 -8.63
C SER A 472 -25.93 -11.76 -8.77
N LEU A 473 -25.16 -12.78 -8.38
CA LEU A 473 -23.71 -12.81 -8.50
C LEU A 473 -23.30 -14.09 -9.23
N ILE A 474 -22.55 -13.93 -10.31
CA ILE A 474 -22.04 -15.01 -11.14
C ILE A 474 -20.52 -15.00 -11.08
N VAL A 475 -19.90 -16.15 -10.82
CA VAL A 475 -18.46 -16.34 -10.97
C VAL A 475 -18.24 -17.05 -12.29
N ASP A 476 -17.77 -16.30 -13.29
CA ASP A 476 -17.50 -16.78 -14.65
C ASP A 476 -16.59 -15.78 -15.37
N GLN A 477 -16.02 -16.18 -16.51
CA GLN A 477 -15.24 -15.26 -17.35
C GLN A 477 -16.14 -14.15 -17.89
N PRO A 478 -15.87 -12.85 -17.60
CA PRO A 478 -16.67 -11.77 -18.13
C PRO A 478 -16.54 -11.70 -19.65
N SER A 479 -17.66 -11.76 -20.38
CA SER A 479 -17.65 -11.67 -21.84
C SER A 479 -17.55 -10.21 -22.29
N PHE A 480 -16.40 -9.84 -22.85
CA PHE A 480 -16.22 -8.58 -23.58
C PHE A 480 -16.30 -8.87 -25.09
N PRO A 481 -17.22 -8.27 -25.86
CA PRO A 481 -17.23 -8.46 -27.31
C PRO A 481 -15.95 -7.93 -27.93
N ALA A 482 -15.44 -8.64 -28.94
CA ALA A 482 -14.30 -8.18 -29.74
C ALA A 482 -14.62 -6.80 -30.34
N ILE A 483 -13.68 -5.87 -30.23
CA ILE A 483 -13.73 -4.59 -30.93
C ILE A 483 -13.86 -4.92 -32.43
N PRO A 484 -14.89 -4.45 -33.14
CA PRO A 484 -14.96 -4.65 -34.59
C PRO A 484 -13.72 -4.01 -35.21
N GLU A 485 -13.00 -4.77 -36.03
CA GLU A 485 -11.84 -4.25 -36.75
C GLU A 485 -12.23 -2.94 -37.46
N PRO A 486 -11.37 -1.90 -37.41
CA PRO A 486 -11.68 -0.65 -38.09
C PRO A 486 -11.91 -0.96 -39.56
N THR A 487 -13.13 -0.70 -40.01
CA THR A 487 -13.47 -0.81 -41.43
C THR A 487 -12.62 0.21 -42.16
N VAL A 488 -11.59 -0.26 -42.84
CA VAL A 488 -10.79 0.56 -43.75
C VAL A 488 -11.74 1.02 -44.86
N MET A 489 -12.15 2.30 -44.81
CA MET A 489 -12.72 2.99 -45.97
C MET A 489 -11.61 3.62 -46.78
#